data_AF-G2E6S9-F1
#
_entry.id   AF-G2E6S9-F1
#
_cell.length_a   1.000
_cell.length_b   1.000
_cell.length_c   1.000
_cell.angle_alpha   90.00
_cell.angle_beta   90.00
_cell.angle_gamma   90.00
#
_symmetry.space_group_name_H-M   'P 1'
#
loop_
_entity.id
_entity.type
_entity.pdbx_description
1 polymer ?
#
loop_
_entity_poly.entity_id
_entity_poly.type
_entity_poly.pdbx_seq_one_letter_code
_entity_poly.pdbx_strand_id
1 'polypeptide(L)' 'MTADVLMFLFDLVLLATLLGLAVAALTSPDVRRAVMFFIAFGLWLALVWARLRAPDVALAEAAIGAGLGGAL' A
#
# COMPACT_ATOMS: atom_id res chain seq x y z
N MET A 1 -11.44 15.89 -19.42
CA MET A 1 -12.10 14.62 -19.77
C MET A 1 -11.13 13.45 -19.81
N THR A 2 -10.05 13.47 -20.62
CA THR A 2 -9.09 12.34 -20.66
C THR A 2 -8.23 12.22 -19.40
N ALA A 3 -7.75 13.35 -18.86
CA ALA A 3 -6.92 13.37 -17.64
C ALA A 3 -7.69 12.89 -16.41
N ASP A 4 -8.96 13.27 -16.26
CA ASP A 4 -9.81 12.86 -15.14
C ASP A 4 -10.05 11.34 -15.15
N VAL A 5 -10.29 10.77 -16.33
CA VAL A 5 -10.44 9.32 -16.52
C VAL A 5 -9.13 8.60 -16.17
N LEU A 6 -7.98 9.14 -16.58
CA LEU A 6 -6.69 8.56 -16.25
C LEU A 6 -6.42 8.57 -14.73
N MET A 7 -6.76 9.67 -14.05
CA MET A 7 -6.64 9.77 -12.59
C MET A 7 -7.55 8.77 -11.89
N PHE A 8 -8.79 8.62 -12.36
CA PHE A 8 -9.72 7.64 -11.81
C PHE A 8 -9.23 6.20 -11.98
N LEU A 9 -8.70 5.85 -13.16
CA LEU A 9 -8.09 4.54 -13.40
C LEU A 9 -6.89 4.31 -12.48
N PHE A 10 -6.06 5.33 -12.27
CA PHE A 10 -4.94 5.26 -11.34
C PHE A 10 -5.41 4.98 -9.90
N ASP A 11 -6.46 5.67 -9.44
CA ASP A 11 -7.04 5.46 -8.12
C ASP A 11 -7.61 4.03 -7.97
N LEU A 12 -8.23 3.50 -9.03
CA LEU A 12 -8.71 2.12 -9.07
C LEU A 12 -7.57 1.10 -8.96
N VAL A 13 -6.46 1.31 -9.67
CA VAL A 13 -5.28 0.45 -9.61
C VAL A 13 -4.64 0.49 -8.22
N LEU A 14 -4.57 1.67 -7.60
CA LEU A 14 -4.08 1.82 -6.24
C LEU A 14 -4.92 1.01 -5.26
N LEU A 15 -6.25 1.17 -5.29
CA LEU A 15 -7.18 0.44 -4.42
C LEU A 15 -7.16 -1.07 -4.66
N ALA A 16 -7.19 -1.51 -5.92
CA ALA A 16 -7.19 -2.93 -6.26
C ALA A 16 -5.90 -3.62 -5.79
N THR A 17 -4.76 -2.99 -5.98
CA THR A 17 -3.46 -3.51 -5.53
C THR A 17 -3.37 -3.52 -4.00
N LEU A 18 -3.85 -2.46 -3.34
CA LEU A 18 -3.88 -2.38 -1.89
C LEU A 18 -4.69 -3.53 -1.27
N LEU A 19 -5.91 -3.77 -1.78
CA LEU A 19 -6.76 -4.87 -1.33
C LEU A 19 -6.14 -6.23 -1.67
N GLY A 20 -5.54 -6.37 -2.85
CA GLY A 20 -4.85 -7.60 -3.25
C GLY A 20 -3.68 -7.96 -2.31
N LEU A 21 -2.87 -6.97 -1.93
CA LEU A 21 -1.78 -7.15 -0.97
C LEU A 21 -2.30 -7.51 0.43
N ALA A 22 -3.39 -6.87 0.88
CA ALA A 22 -4.01 -7.19 2.17
C ALA A 22 -4.53 -8.63 2.20
N VAL A 23 -5.24 -9.07 1.15
CA VAL A 23 -5.71 -10.46 1.04
C VAL A 23 -4.51 -11.41 1.00
N ALA A 24 -3.49 -11.13 0.17
CA ALA A 24 -2.32 -11.98 0.05
C ALA A 24 -1.52 -12.12 1.36
N ALA A 25 -1.46 -11.06 2.16
CA ALA A 25 -0.86 -11.08 3.50
C ALA A 25 -1.67 -11.98 4.45
N LEU A 26 -3.00 -11.83 4.48
CA LEU A 26 -3.89 -12.57 5.39
C LEU A 26 -4.07 -14.05 5.02
N THR A 27 -4.01 -14.38 3.72
CA THR A 27 -4.20 -15.77 3.24
C THR A 27 -2.89 -16.50 3.02
N SER A 28 -1.74 -15.89 3.31
CA SER A 28 -0.44 -16.56 3.13
C SER A 28 -0.24 -17.64 4.20
N PRO A 29 0.02 -18.91 3.80
CA PRO A 29 0.28 -19.98 4.76
C PRO A 29 1.65 -19.89 5.43
N ASP A 30 2.58 -19.11 4.86
CA ASP A 30 3.92 -18.89 5.37
C ASP A 30 4.04 -17.49 5.97
N VAL A 31 4.50 -17.41 7.22
CA VAL A 31 4.60 -16.15 7.99
C VAL A 31 5.59 -15.17 7.35
N ARG A 32 6.72 -15.65 6.81
CA ARG A 32 7.70 -14.78 6.15
C ARG A 32 7.09 -14.17 4.89
N ARG A 33 6.31 -14.94 4.14
CA ARG A 33 5.59 -14.45 2.97
C ARG A 33 4.50 -13.45 3.33
N ALA A 34 3.74 -13.71 4.40
CA ALA A 34 2.75 -12.78 4.93
C ALA A 34 3.39 -11.44 5.30
N VAL A 35 4.54 -11.48 5.99
CA VAL A 35 5.34 -10.30 6.35
C VAL A 35 5.79 -9.52 5.10
N MET A 36 6.31 -10.20 4.06
CA MET A 36 6.70 -9.51 2.82
C MET A 36 5.51 -8.80 2.15
N PHE A 37 4.34 -9.43 2.13
CA PHE A 37 3.13 -8.79 1.62
C PHE A 37 2.65 -7.64 2.51
N PHE A 38 2.83 -7.73 3.82
CA PHE A 38 2.51 -6.65 4.75
C PHE A 38 3.42 -5.43 4.58
N ILE A 39 4.72 -5.64 4.38
CA ILE A 39 5.68 -4.56 4.04
C ILE A 39 5.28 -3.91 2.71
N ALA A 40 4.99 -4.72 1.69
CA ALA A 40 4.54 -4.22 0.39
C ALA A 40 3.22 -3.45 0.50
N PHE A 41 2.28 -3.92 1.33
CA PHE A 41 1.02 -3.24 1.63
C PHE A 41 1.25 -1.86 2.24
N GLY A 42 2.09 -1.75 3.28
CA GLY A 42 2.39 -0.46 3.94
C GLY A 42 3.08 0.53 2.99
N LEU A 43 4.03 0.07 2.19
CA LEU A 43 4.67 0.88 1.14
C LEU A 43 3.65 1.36 0.08
N TRP A 44 2.73 0.50 -0.32
CA TRP A 44 1.68 0.85 -1.27
C TRP A 44 0.66 1.83 -0.66
N LEU A 45 0.34 1.66 0.62
CA LEU A 45 -0.53 2.58 1.38
C LEU A 45 0.09 3.98 1.50
N ALA A 46 1.41 4.09 1.64
CA ALA A 46 2.10 5.38 1.59
C ALA A 46 1.87 6.12 0.26
N LEU A 47 1.84 5.40 -0.87
CA LEU A 47 1.51 6.00 -2.17
C LEU A 47 0.05 6.49 -2.24
N VAL A 48 -0.88 5.77 -1.60
CA VAL A 48 -2.28 6.20 -1.48
C VAL A 48 -2.37 7.50 -0.68
N TRP A 49 -1.67 7.62 0.45
CA TRP A 49 -1.62 8.86 1.23
C TRP A 49 -1.05 10.04 0.43
N ALA A 50 0.02 9.80 -0.33
CA ALA A 50 0.59 10.81 -1.22
C ALA A 50 -0.43 11.24 -2.29
N ARG A 51 -1.18 10.30 -2.87
CA ARG A 51 -2.25 10.56 -3.85
C ARG A 51 -3.40 11.37 -3.26
N LEU A 52 -3.72 11.17 -1.98
CA LEU A 52 -4.72 11.94 -1.21
C LEU A 52 -4.21 13.31 -0.76
N ARG A 53 -3.00 13.72 -1.15
CA ARG A 53 -2.35 14.98 -0.77
C ARG A 53 -2.05 15.07 0.74
N ALA A 54 -1.73 13.94 1.37
CA ALA A 54 -1.27 13.84 2.76
C ALA A 54 0.19 13.35 2.82
N PRO A 55 1.18 14.20 2.49
CA PRO A 55 2.57 13.80 2.35
C PRO A 55 3.27 13.46 3.68
N ASP A 56 2.87 14.12 4.77
CA ASP A 56 3.33 13.84 6.13
C ASP A 56 2.91 12.44 6.60
N VAL A 57 1.65 12.08 6.36
CA VAL A 57 1.12 10.73 6.62
C VAL A 57 1.80 9.69 5.73
N ALA A 58 2.02 10.00 4.45
CA ALA A 58 2.72 9.11 3.53
C ALA A 58 4.15 8.78 4.00
N LEU A 59 4.90 9.78 4.46
CA LEU A 59 6.26 9.59 4.97
C LEU A 59 6.28 8.78 6.26
N ALA A 60 5.35 9.06 7.19
CA ALA A 60 5.20 8.30 8.42
C ALA A 60 4.85 6.84 8.13
N GLU A 61 3.89 6.59 7.24
CA GLU A 61 3.48 5.25 6.83
C GLU A 61 4.62 4.50 6.14
N ALA A 62 5.37 5.16 5.25
CA ALA A 62 6.53 4.54 4.60
C ALA A 62 7.60 4.11 5.62
N ALA A 63 7.86 4.93 6.64
CA ALA A 63 8.81 4.58 7.70
C ALA A 63 8.33 3.39 8.56
N ILE A 64 7.03 3.35 8.88
CA ILE A 64 6.44 2.25 9.66
C ILE A 64 6.37 0.97 8.84
N GLY A 65 5.81 1.03 7.62
CA GLY A 65 5.60 -0.09 6.72
C GLY A 65 6.90 -0.70 6.17
N ALA A 66 7.95 0.10 5.95
CA ALA A 66 9.24 -0.39 5.45
C ALA A 66 10.20 -0.91 6.53
N GLY A 67 10.04 -0.49 7.79
CA GLY A 67 11.11 -0.62 8.79
C GLY A 67 10.73 -1.22 10.15
N LEU A 68 9.60 -0.84 10.75
CA LEU A 68 9.23 -1.27 12.12
C LEU A 68 8.04 -2.23 12.18
N GLY A 69 7.05 -2.12 11.30
CA GLY A 69 5.84 -2.96 11.37
C GLY A 69 5.96 -4.34 10.71
N GLY A 70 6.89 -4.49 9.75
CA GLY A 70 7.10 -5.77 9.06
C GLY A 70 8.29 -6.59 9.57
N ALA A 71 9.25 -5.99 10.26
CA ALA A 71 10.48 -6.67 10.69
C ALA A 71 10.47 -7.08 12.18
N LEU A 72 9.57 -6.51 12.99
CA LEU A 72 9.35 -6.82 14.41
C LEU A 72 8.18 -7.78 14.58
#